data_AF-A0A5C4XDF9-F1
#
_entry.id   AF-A0A5C4XDF9-F1
#
_cell.length_a   1.000
_cell.length_b   1.000
_cell.length_c   1.000
_cell.angle_alpha   90.00
_cell.angle_beta   90.00
_cell.angle_gamma   90.00
#
_symmetry.space_group_name_H-M   'P 1'
#
loop_
_entity.id
_entity.type
_entity.pdbx_description
1 polymer ?
#
loop_
_entity_poly.entity_id
_entity_poly.type
_entity_poly.pdbx_seq_one_letter_code
_entity_poly.pdbx_strand_id
1 'polypeptide(L)'
;MAILVFRFTYSADVLTAGLVAVLAIISAIVRTRGRALQRTLAKRWGVLPLEALLQATGEGNPLIRARRRELLAQLVGRPLPTAREECLRPEEAKHRYAAATKRLQIQARRFPKEAPLVREELVNYNFARNMLAIKWVGVAVALLIAGEGVRRLLAEDDWQMPVVLSTAYSLVMVVVWLAFVRESWVRDVAKIYADRLLDALEGLVGAVDVSRPPWWSRRRR
;
A
#
# COMPACT_ATOMS: atom_id res chain seq x y z
N MET A 1 -45.04 24.52 -3.26
CA MET A 1 -44.16 23.53 -3.94
C MET A 1 -42.66 23.85 -3.79
N ALA A 2 -42.23 25.10 -4.03
CA ALA A 2 -40.80 25.49 -3.96
C ALA A 2 -40.12 25.30 -2.59
N ILE A 3 -40.81 25.56 -1.48
CA ILE A 3 -40.25 25.38 -0.11
C ILE A 3 -40.02 23.90 0.23
N LEU A 4 -40.87 23.01 -0.28
CA LEU A 4 -40.80 21.57 -0.01
C LEU A 4 -39.68 20.92 -0.84
N VAL A 5 -39.51 21.36 -2.10
CA VAL A 5 -38.36 21.01 -2.94
C VAL A 5 -37.07 21.53 -2.31
N PHE A 6 -37.01 22.80 -1.88
CA PHE A 6 -35.82 23.39 -1.27
C PHE A 6 -35.39 22.69 0.04
N ARG A 7 -36.34 22.32 0.91
CA ARG A 7 -36.05 21.54 2.13
C ARG A 7 -35.61 20.11 1.82
N PHE A 8 -36.18 19.48 0.80
CA PHE A 8 -35.79 18.15 0.36
C PHE A 8 -34.35 18.14 -0.19
N THR A 9 -33.98 19.12 -1.02
CA THR A 9 -32.60 19.26 -1.53
C THR A 9 -31.61 19.53 -0.40
N TYR A 10 -31.91 20.45 0.52
CA TYR A 10 -31.06 20.71 1.70
C TYR A 10 -30.87 19.46 2.57
N SER A 11 -31.92 18.64 2.73
CA SER A 11 -31.82 17.39 3.49
C SER A 11 -30.94 16.34 2.81
N ALA A 12 -31.00 16.23 1.48
CA ALA A 12 -30.16 15.32 0.71
C ALA A 12 -28.68 15.74 0.72
N ASP A 13 -28.40 17.05 0.65
CA ASP A 13 -27.04 17.60 0.70
C ASP A 13 -26.39 17.37 2.08
N VAL A 14 -27.17 17.52 3.17
CA VAL A 14 -26.69 17.23 4.53
C VAL A 14 -26.42 15.73 4.71
N LEU A 15 -27.28 14.86 4.19
CA LEU A 15 -27.09 13.40 4.26
C LEU A 15 -25.87 12.93 3.46
N THR A 16 -25.68 13.46 2.25
CA THR A 16 -24.51 13.14 1.41
C THR A 16 -23.22 13.65 2.03
N ALA A 17 -23.20 14.89 2.56
CA ALA A 17 -22.05 15.42 3.29
C ALA A 17 -21.72 14.58 4.54
N GLY A 18 -22.75 14.17 5.29
CA GLY A 18 -22.62 13.27 6.43
C GLY A 18 -22.00 11.93 6.03
N LEU A 19 -22.47 11.32 4.95
CA LEU A 19 -21.92 10.05 4.43
C LEU A 19 -20.44 10.20 4.03
N VAL A 20 -20.09 11.26 3.30
CA VAL A 20 -18.69 11.53 2.91
C VAL A 20 -17.79 11.68 4.15
N ALA A 21 -18.26 12.39 5.18
CA ALA A 21 -17.52 12.54 6.43
C ALA A 21 -17.29 11.19 7.13
N VAL A 22 -18.31 10.34 7.21
CA VAL A 22 -18.20 8.99 7.76
C VAL A 22 -17.20 8.14 6.97
N LEU A 23 -17.30 8.14 5.63
CA LEU A 23 -16.38 7.40 4.77
C LEU A 23 -14.93 7.89 4.89
N ALA A 24 -14.72 9.20 5.09
CA ALA A 24 -13.40 9.76 5.34
C ALA A 24 -12.81 9.28 6.67
N ILE A 25 -13.62 9.22 7.73
CA ILE A 25 -13.22 8.70 9.04
C ILE A 25 -12.86 7.21 8.93
N ILE A 26 -13.71 6.42 8.28
CA ILE A 26 -13.44 4.99 8.03
C ILE A 26 -12.13 4.83 7.25
N SER A 27 -11.92 5.63 6.21
CA SER A 27 -10.68 5.60 5.41
C SER A 27 -9.44 5.90 6.27
N ALA A 28 -9.53 6.84 7.21
CA ALA A 28 -8.44 7.15 8.15
C ALA A 28 -8.15 5.97 9.10
N ILE A 29 -9.18 5.29 9.59
CA ILE A 29 -9.06 4.09 10.44
C ILE A 29 -8.41 2.95 9.65
N VAL A 30 -8.93 2.65 8.45
CA VAL A 30 -8.42 1.61 7.55
C VAL A 30 -6.94 1.85 7.26
N ARG A 31 -6.56 3.09 6.92
CA ARG A 31 -5.16 3.47 6.67
C ARG A 31 -4.28 3.26 7.91
N THR A 32 -4.79 3.54 9.10
CA THR A 32 -4.05 3.35 10.35
C THR A 32 -3.83 1.87 10.65
N ARG A 33 -4.86 1.04 10.48
CA ARG A 33 -4.74 -0.42 10.60
C ARG A 33 -3.80 -1.00 9.55
N GLY A 34 -3.86 -0.53 8.30
CA GLY A 34 -2.93 -0.92 7.24
C GLY A 34 -1.46 -0.64 7.58
N ARG A 35 -1.16 0.51 8.19
CA ARG A 35 0.20 0.84 8.67
C ARG A 35 0.64 -0.05 9.82
N ALA A 36 -0.26 -0.35 10.77
CA ALA A 36 0.04 -1.27 11.86
C ALA A 36 0.33 -2.68 11.32
N LEU A 37 -0.50 -3.18 10.39
CA LEU A 37 -0.30 -4.46 9.73
C LEU A 37 1.05 -4.51 9.00
N GLN A 38 1.47 -3.45 8.32
CA GLN A 38 2.78 -3.42 7.64
C GLN A 38 3.95 -3.69 8.60
N ARG A 39 3.88 -3.21 9.86
CA ARG A 39 4.92 -3.50 10.85
C ARG A 39 4.93 -4.98 11.23
N THR A 40 3.75 -5.59 11.33
CA THR A 40 3.61 -7.03 11.58
C THR A 40 4.13 -7.85 10.41
N LEU A 41 3.78 -7.47 9.18
CA LEU A 41 4.26 -8.11 7.95
C LEU A 41 5.79 -8.01 7.82
N ALA A 42 6.37 -6.85 8.13
CA ALA A 42 7.82 -6.68 8.14
C ALA A 42 8.52 -7.67 9.11
N LYS A 43 7.92 -7.93 10.27
CA LYS A 43 8.43 -8.94 11.22
C LYS A 43 8.26 -10.36 10.68
N ARG A 44 7.11 -10.69 10.08
CA ARG A 44 6.81 -12.02 9.55
C ARG A 44 7.65 -12.39 8.34
N TRP A 45 7.88 -11.44 7.44
CA TRP A 45 8.69 -11.65 6.25
C TRP A 45 10.20 -11.63 6.55
N GLY A 46 10.59 -11.09 7.71
CA GLY A 46 11.98 -10.87 8.10
C GLY A 46 12.63 -9.71 7.35
N VAL A 47 12.55 -9.74 6.02
CA VAL A 47 13.09 -8.74 5.10
C VAL A 47 11.97 -8.22 4.20
N LEU A 48 11.86 -6.90 4.06
CA LEU A 48 10.88 -6.30 3.15
C LEU A 48 11.27 -6.59 1.69
N PRO A 49 10.31 -6.76 0.76
CA PRO A 49 10.61 -7.07 -0.65
C PRO A 49 11.63 -6.13 -1.30
N LEU A 50 11.55 -4.83 -1.02
CA LEU A 50 12.51 -3.84 -1.51
C LEU A 50 13.93 -4.05 -0.98
N GLU A 51 14.07 -4.43 0.28
CA GLU A 51 15.37 -4.73 0.89
C GLU A 51 15.91 -6.06 0.36
N ALA A 52 15.05 -7.06 0.18
CA ALA A 52 15.41 -8.37 -0.36
C ALA A 52 15.98 -8.28 -1.79
N LEU A 53 15.45 -7.37 -2.62
CA LEU A 53 15.98 -7.11 -3.97
C LEU A 53 17.31 -6.34 -3.96
N LEU A 54 17.68 -5.72 -2.83
CA LEU A 54 18.91 -4.93 -2.70
C LEU A 54 20.03 -5.65 -1.97
N GLN A 55 19.74 -6.60 -1.08
CA GLN A 55 20.74 -7.37 -0.33
C GLN A 55 21.79 -7.98 -1.24
N ALA A 56 23.06 -8.05 -0.82
CA ALA A 56 24.15 -8.47 -1.70
C ALA A 56 23.91 -9.89 -2.26
N THR A 57 23.41 -10.78 -1.41
CA THR A 57 23.01 -12.16 -1.73
C THR A 57 21.50 -12.32 -1.93
N GLY A 58 20.79 -11.22 -2.22
CA GLY A 58 19.34 -11.20 -2.38
C GLY A 58 18.80 -11.91 -3.62
N GLU A 59 17.48 -11.96 -3.74
CA GLU A 59 16.77 -12.57 -4.87
C GLU A 59 17.08 -11.86 -6.22
N GLY A 60 16.85 -12.56 -7.34
CA GLY A 60 16.90 -11.98 -8.70
C GLY A 60 18.28 -11.98 -9.38
N ASN A 61 18.34 -11.38 -10.57
CA ASN A 61 19.54 -11.35 -11.41
C ASN A 61 20.66 -10.53 -10.75
N PRO A 62 21.87 -11.12 -10.54
CA PRO A 62 22.97 -10.47 -9.85
C PRO A 62 23.49 -9.20 -10.55
N LEU A 63 23.45 -9.14 -11.88
CA LEU A 63 23.90 -7.98 -12.66
C LEU A 63 22.95 -6.80 -12.48
N ILE A 64 21.63 -7.04 -12.61
CA ILE A 64 20.60 -6.03 -12.37
C ILE A 64 20.69 -5.51 -10.93
N ARG A 65 20.88 -6.42 -9.97
CA ARG A 65 21.03 -6.07 -8.56
C ARG A 65 22.27 -5.22 -8.31
N ALA A 66 23.42 -5.59 -8.87
CA ALA A 66 24.64 -4.80 -8.75
C ALA A 66 24.46 -3.38 -9.28
N ARG A 67 23.82 -3.24 -10.46
CA ARG A 67 23.51 -1.93 -11.05
C ARG A 67 22.55 -1.10 -10.19
N ARG A 68 21.46 -1.69 -9.70
CA ARG A 68 20.51 -1.03 -8.78
C ARG A 68 21.21 -0.57 -7.50
N ARG A 69 22.09 -1.39 -6.94
CA ARG A 69 22.89 -1.04 -5.74
C ARG A 69 23.84 0.12 -6.00
N GLU A 70 24.50 0.14 -7.15
CA GLU A 70 25.38 1.23 -7.58
C GLU A 70 24.60 2.56 -7.70
N LEU A 71 23.50 2.56 -8.45
CA LEU A 71 22.68 3.76 -8.64
C LEU A 71 22.08 4.27 -7.33
N LEU A 72 21.63 3.36 -6.46
CA LEU A 72 21.13 3.75 -5.15
C LEU A 72 22.23 4.34 -4.26
N ALA A 73 23.45 3.80 -4.32
CA ALA A 73 24.59 4.37 -3.61
C ALA A 73 24.93 5.78 -4.11
N GLN A 74 24.86 6.00 -5.43
CA GLN A 74 25.02 7.33 -6.04
C GLN A 74 23.91 8.29 -5.58
N LEU A 75 22.64 7.87 -5.63
CA LEU A 75 21.49 8.69 -5.22
C LEU A 75 21.53 9.11 -3.74
N VAL A 76 22.04 8.22 -2.88
CA VAL A 76 22.14 8.45 -1.44
C VAL A 76 23.45 9.18 -1.08
N GLY A 77 24.46 9.12 -1.95
CA GLY A 77 25.80 9.66 -1.71
C GLY A 77 26.60 8.86 -0.68
N ARG A 78 26.26 7.58 -0.48
CA ARG A 78 26.93 6.65 0.47
C ARG A 78 26.85 5.22 -0.06
N PRO A 79 27.89 4.40 0.17
CA PRO A 79 27.87 3.00 -0.23
C PRO A 79 26.79 2.21 0.52
N LEU A 80 26.19 1.23 -0.15
CA LEU A 80 25.31 0.24 0.49
C LEU A 80 26.12 -0.81 1.26
N PRO A 81 25.51 -1.49 2.25
CA PRO A 81 26.17 -2.57 3.01
C PRO A 81 26.71 -3.68 2.10
N THR A 82 27.95 -4.09 2.28
CA THR A 82 28.54 -5.25 1.59
C THR A 82 28.04 -6.58 2.16
N ALA A 83 28.21 -7.70 1.45
CA ALA A 83 27.84 -9.03 1.95
C ALA A 83 28.51 -9.36 3.30
N ARG A 84 29.76 -8.93 3.47
CA ARG A 84 30.49 -9.10 4.74
C ARG A 84 29.89 -8.26 5.87
N GLU A 85 29.49 -7.02 5.59
CA GLU A 85 28.82 -6.16 6.58
C GLU A 85 27.43 -6.66 6.95
N GLU A 86 26.68 -7.18 5.97
CA GLU A 86 25.36 -7.82 6.20
C GLU A 86 25.46 -9.01 7.15
N CYS A 87 26.53 -9.82 7.03
CA CYS A 87 26.77 -10.97 7.89
C CYS A 87 27.28 -10.57 9.29
N LEU A 88 28.26 -9.66 9.36
CA LEU A 88 28.91 -9.29 10.62
C LEU A 88 28.09 -8.30 11.47
N ARG A 89 27.28 -7.44 10.83
CA ARG A 89 26.52 -6.37 11.50
C ARG A 89 25.12 -6.23 10.88
N PRO A 90 24.25 -7.24 11.04
CA PRO A 90 22.94 -7.27 10.38
C PRO A 90 22.04 -6.07 10.71
N GLU A 91 22.03 -5.62 11.98
CA GLU A 91 21.21 -4.46 12.38
C GLU A 91 21.71 -3.13 11.78
N GLU A 92 23.03 -2.93 11.71
CA GLU A 92 23.61 -1.74 11.07
C GLU A 92 23.29 -1.73 9.57
N ALA A 93 23.43 -2.88 8.91
CA ALA A 93 23.06 -3.04 7.50
C ALA A 93 21.59 -2.71 7.25
N LYS A 94 20.69 -3.21 8.11
CA LYS A 94 19.26 -2.92 8.06
C LYS A 94 18.96 -1.42 8.20
N HIS A 95 19.61 -0.72 9.13
CA HIS A 95 19.45 0.73 9.27
C HIS A 95 19.93 1.49 8.02
N ARG A 96 21.04 1.07 7.41
CA ARG A 96 21.55 1.66 6.16
C ARG A 96 20.59 1.43 5.01
N TYR A 97 20.01 0.24 4.85
CA TYR A 97 18.99 -0.03 3.85
C TYR A 97 17.71 0.77 4.08
N ALA A 98 17.22 0.84 5.31
CA ALA A 98 16.04 1.62 5.65
C ALA A 98 16.24 3.12 5.32
N ALA A 99 17.43 3.67 5.60
CA ALA A 99 17.76 5.05 5.25
C ALA A 99 17.83 5.27 3.73
N ALA A 100 18.51 4.37 3.00
CA ALA A 100 18.67 4.45 1.55
C ALA A 100 17.33 4.33 0.82
N THR A 101 16.52 3.32 1.15
CA THR A 101 15.20 3.10 0.56
C THR A 101 14.23 4.24 0.87
N LYS A 102 14.28 4.81 2.09
CA LYS A 102 13.51 6.00 2.43
C LYS A 102 13.91 7.21 1.57
N ARG A 103 15.20 7.41 1.33
CA ARG A 103 15.70 8.48 0.45
C ARG A 103 15.20 8.29 -0.99
N LEU A 104 15.26 7.07 -1.51
CA LEU A 104 14.73 6.70 -2.82
C LEU A 104 13.23 7.01 -2.94
N GLN A 105 12.42 6.58 -1.97
CA GLN A 105 10.99 6.87 -1.94
C GLN A 105 10.69 8.37 -1.93
N ILE A 106 11.51 9.18 -1.24
CA ILE A 106 11.37 10.64 -1.23
C ILE A 106 11.69 11.22 -2.62
N GLN A 107 12.75 10.76 -3.29
CA GLN A 107 13.08 11.26 -4.64
C GLN A 107 12.02 10.85 -5.67
N ALA A 108 11.55 9.60 -5.64
CA ALA A 108 10.47 9.13 -6.51
C ALA A 108 9.20 9.99 -6.42
N ARG A 109 8.86 10.46 -5.21
CA ARG A 109 7.73 11.39 -5.02
C ARG A 109 8.01 12.80 -5.50
N ARG A 110 9.26 13.25 -5.41
CA ARG A 110 9.68 14.59 -5.83
C ARG A 110 9.74 14.72 -7.35
N PHE A 111 10.12 13.65 -8.05
CA PHE A 111 10.28 13.61 -9.50
C PHE A 111 9.33 12.57 -10.12
N PRO A 112 8.01 12.82 -10.11
CA PRO A 112 7.02 11.85 -10.59
C PRO A 112 7.14 11.55 -12.08
N LYS A 113 7.72 12.45 -12.88
CA LYS A 113 7.98 12.22 -14.31
C LYS A 113 9.03 11.13 -14.55
N GLU A 114 10.00 11.02 -13.64
CA GLU A 114 11.07 10.00 -13.68
C GLU A 114 10.64 8.68 -13.03
N ALA A 115 9.50 8.68 -12.33
CA ALA A 115 8.97 7.54 -11.61
C ALA A 115 7.45 7.35 -11.86
N PRO A 116 6.98 7.33 -13.13
CA PRO A 116 5.56 7.44 -13.45
C PRO A 116 4.75 6.25 -12.91
N LEU A 117 5.30 5.04 -13.02
CA LEU A 117 4.65 3.79 -12.57
C LEU A 117 4.74 3.58 -11.05
N VAL A 118 5.70 4.21 -10.38
CA VAL A 118 5.92 4.01 -8.93
C VAL A 118 4.71 4.46 -8.12
N ARG A 119 4.04 5.52 -8.56
CA ARG A 119 2.85 6.04 -7.86
C ARG A 119 1.69 5.05 -7.93
N GLU A 120 1.47 4.46 -9.11
CA GLU A 120 0.40 3.50 -9.35
C GLU A 120 0.61 2.25 -8.50
N GLU A 121 1.81 1.66 -8.54
CA GLU A 121 2.09 0.47 -7.73
C GLU A 121 2.11 0.74 -6.23
N LEU A 122 2.49 1.96 -5.82
CA LEU A 122 2.36 2.35 -4.41
C LEU A 122 0.89 2.41 -3.98
N VAL A 123 -0.02 2.88 -4.86
CA VAL A 123 -1.46 2.87 -4.58
C VAL A 123 -1.97 1.43 -4.48
N ASN A 124 -1.60 0.56 -5.43
CA ASN A 124 -1.97 -0.86 -5.42
C ASN A 124 -1.48 -1.56 -4.13
N TYR A 125 -0.22 -1.37 -3.76
CA TYR A 125 0.33 -1.92 -2.52
C TYR A 125 -0.39 -1.39 -1.27
N ASN A 126 -0.66 -0.08 -1.23
CA ASN A 126 -1.39 0.52 -0.12
C ASN A 126 -2.82 -0.02 -0.02
N PHE A 127 -3.49 -0.23 -1.15
CA PHE A 127 -4.82 -0.83 -1.22
C PHE A 127 -4.80 -2.28 -0.70
N ALA A 128 -3.86 -3.09 -1.19
CA ALA A 128 -3.76 -4.50 -0.82
C ALA A 128 -3.52 -4.69 0.68
N ARG A 129 -2.57 -3.97 1.27
CA ARG A 129 -2.33 -4.05 2.72
C ARG A 129 -3.51 -3.50 3.54
N ASN A 130 -4.20 -2.48 3.04
CA ASN A 130 -5.35 -1.90 3.73
C ASN A 130 -6.51 -2.90 3.76
N MET A 131 -6.80 -3.56 2.63
CA MET A 131 -7.78 -4.64 2.58
C MET A 131 -7.41 -5.74 3.58
N LEU A 132 -6.18 -6.26 3.53
CA LEU A 132 -5.77 -7.32 4.45
C LEU A 132 -5.92 -6.92 5.93
N ALA A 133 -5.66 -5.65 6.27
CA ALA A 133 -5.79 -5.14 7.64
C ALA A 133 -7.23 -5.08 8.15
N ILE A 134 -8.21 -5.03 7.25
CA ILE A 134 -9.64 -5.05 7.61
C ILE A 134 -10.35 -6.32 7.16
N LYS A 135 -9.62 -7.36 6.73
CA LYS A 135 -10.17 -8.60 6.18
C LYS A 135 -11.34 -9.13 7.02
N TRP A 136 -11.13 -9.31 8.31
CA TRP A 136 -12.13 -9.88 9.20
C TRP A 136 -13.33 -8.96 9.45
N VAL A 137 -13.14 -7.63 9.37
CA VAL A 137 -14.26 -6.68 9.41
C VAL A 137 -15.09 -6.81 8.14
N GLY A 138 -14.45 -6.91 6.98
CA GLY A 138 -15.13 -7.12 5.70
C GLY A 138 -15.90 -8.44 5.66
N VAL A 139 -15.30 -9.53 6.14
CA VAL A 139 -15.98 -10.84 6.28
C VAL A 139 -17.18 -10.74 7.21
N ALA A 140 -17.04 -10.13 8.40
CA ALA A 140 -18.14 -10.00 9.35
C ALA A 140 -19.32 -9.22 8.77
N VAL A 141 -19.06 -8.07 8.13
CA VAL A 141 -20.11 -7.27 7.49
C VAL A 141 -20.80 -8.05 6.37
N ALA A 142 -20.03 -8.73 5.52
CA ALA A 142 -20.59 -9.52 4.43
C ALA A 142 -21.44 -10.70 4.95
N LEU A 143 -21.00 -11.37 6.01
CA LEU A 143 -21.78 -12.45 6.67
C LEU A 143 -23.06 -11.94 7.31
N LEU A 144 -23.04 -10.75 7.94
CA LEU A 144 -24.24 -10.16 8.54
C LEU A 144 -25.30 -9.85 7.48
N ILE A 145 -24.90 -9.25 6.36
CA ILE A 145 -25.81 -8.94 5.25
C ILE A 145 -26.33 -10.22 4.61
N ALA A 146 -25.45 -11.19 4.34
CA ALA A 146 -25.84 -12.48 3.79
C ALA A 146 -26.79 -13.25 4.72
N GLY A 147 -26.52 -13.25 6.03
CA GLY A 147 -27.34 -13.93 7.03
C GLY A 147 -28.74 -13.34 7.12
N GLU A 148 -28.85 -12.01 7.14
CA GLU A 148 -30.14 -11.32 7.10
C GLU A 148 -30.89 -11.59 5.79
N GLY A 149 -30.20 -11.54 4.65
CA GLY A 149 -30.77 -11.85 3.35
C GLY A 149 -31.31 -13.29 3.26
N VAL A 150 -30.53 -14.28 3.70
CA VAL A 150 -30.95 -15.68 3.79
C VAL A 150 -32.15 -15.83 4.71
N ARG A 151 -32.13 -15.19 5.89
CA ARG A 151 -33.25 -15.23 6.83
C ARG A 151 -34.55 -14.74 6.19
N ARG A 152 -34.51 -13.66 5.39
CA ARG A 152 -35.68 -13.14 4.69
C ARG A 152 -36.17 -14.06 3.58
N LEU A 153 -35.25 -14.59 2.76
CA LEU A 153 -35.60 -15.53 1.68
C LEU A 153 -36.20 -16.84 2.17
N LEU A 154 -35.88 -17.26 3.40
CA LEU A 154 -36.47 -18.44 4.04
C LEU A 154 -37.81 -18.16 4.74
N ALA A 155 -38.09 -16.90 5.10
CA ALA A 155 -39.28 -16.51 5.84
C ALA A 155 -40.42 -16.00 4.95
N GLU A 156 -40.09 -15.52 3.74
CA GLU A 156 -41.03 -14.93 2.78
C GLU A 156 -41.15 -15.84 1.55
N ASP A 157 -42.39 -16.18 1.16
CA ASP A 157 -42.65 -17.01 -0.04
C ASP A 157 -42.43 -16.25 -1.35
N ASP A 158 -42.51 -14.91 -1.31
CA ASP A 158 -42.28 -14.04 -2.46
C ASP A 158 -40.85 -13.47 -2.45
N TRP A 159 -40.00 -14.01 -3.31
CA TRP A 159 -38.59 -13.64 -3.37
C TRP A 159 -38.37 -12.30 -4.06
N GLN A 160 -38.19 -11.27 -3.24
CA GLN A 160 -37.82 -9.95 -3.72
C GLN A 160 -36.42 -9.96 -4.36
N MET A 161 -36.34 -9.67 -5.66
CA MET A 161 -35.08 -9.65 -6.41
C MET A 161 -33.95 -8.81 -5.78
N PRO A 162 -34.20 -7.62 -5.20
CA PRO A 162 -33.16 -6.88 -4.48
C PRO A 162 -32.55 -7.66 -3.30
N VAL A 163 -33.35 -8.46 -2.59
CA VAL A 163 -32.88 -9.30 -1.47
C VAL A 163 -32.04 -10.45 -2.01
N VAL A 164 -32.49 -11.12 -3.08
CA VAL A 164 -31.74 -12.20 -3.73
C VAL A 164 -30.36 -11.69 -4.19
N LEU A 165 -30.32 -10.57 -4.92
CA LEU A 165 -29.08 -10.03 -5.48
C LEU A 165 -28.11 -9.54 -4.41
N SER A 166 -28.60 -8.84 -3.38
CA SER A 166 -27.75 -8.38 -2.28
C SER A 166 -27.19 -9.55 -1.46
N THR A 167 -27.99 -10.58 -1.20
CA THR A 167 -27.56 -11.81 -0.53
C THR A 167 -26.47 -12.52 -1.33
N ALA A 168 -26.71 -12.74 -2.62
CA ALA A 168 -25.76 -13.38 -3.52
C ALA A 168 -24.44 -12.60 -3.59
N TYR A 169 -24.52 -11.27 -3.75
CA TYR A 169 -23.35 -10.40 -3.75
C TYR A 169 -22.56 -10.50 -2.42
N SER A 170 -23.24 -10.47 -1.28
CA SER A 170 -22.59 -10.60 0.03
C SER A 170 -21.91 -11.95 0.22
N LEU A 171 -22.53 -13.05 -0.23
CA LEU A 171 -21.90 -14.38 -0.21
C LEU A 171 -20.65 -14.43 -1.11
N VAL A 172 -20.71 -13.86 -2.33
CA VAL A 172 -19.54 -13.74 -3.20
C VAL A 172 -18.44 -12.92 -2.53
N MET A 173 -18.79 -11.82 -1.86
CA MET A 173 -17.82 -11.00 -1.12
C MET A 173 -17.15 -11.77 0.02
N VAL A 174 -17.88 -12.62 0.76
CA VAL A 174 -17.27 -13.52 1.77
C VAL A 174 -16.19 -14.39 1.10
N VAL A 175 -16.51 -15.01 -0.04
CA VAL A 175 -15.55 -15.83 -0.79
C VAL A 175 -14.33 -15.01 -1.23
N VAL A 176 -14.53 -13.82 -1.80
CA VAL A 176 -13.44 -12.91 -2.21
C VAL A 176 -12.53 -12.57 -1.02
N TRP A 177 -13.10 -12.18 0.12
CA TRP A 177 -12.30 -11.85 1.31
C TRP A 177 -11.47 -13.03 1.81
N LEU A 178 -12.05 -14.23 1.83
CA LEU A 178 -11.37 -15.43 2.35
C LEU A 178 -10.32 -15.95 1.36
N ALA A 179 -10.65 -16.02 0.07
CA ALA A 179 -9.83 -16.63 -0.96
C ALA A 179 -8.78 -15.69 -1.57
N PHE A 180 -9.11 -14.43 -1.82
CA PHE A 180 -8.24 -13.50 -2.53
C PHE A 180 -7.39 -12.64 -1.58
N VAL A 181 -8.00 -12.07 -0.54
CA VAL A 181 -7.31 -11.14 0.38
C VAL A 181 -6.42 -11.93 1.35
N ARG A 182 -5.19 -12.23 0.90
CA ARG A 182 -4.20 -13.04 1.61
C ARG A 182 -2.87 -12.30 1.77
N GLU A 183 -2.07 -12.74 2.72
CA GLU A 183 -0.73 -12.20 2.97
C GLU A 183 0.20 -12.36 1.75
N SER A 184 0.10 -13.48 1.02
CA SER A 184 0.85 -13.73 -0.21
C SER A 184 0.58 -12.69 -1.29
N TRP A 185 -0.70 -12.38 -1.55
CA TRP A 185 -1.10 -11.34 -2.49
C TRP A 185 -0.49 -9.97 -2.13
N VAL A 186 -0.53 -9.60 -0.85
CA VAL A 186 0.09 -8.35 -0.40
C VAL A 186 1.61 -8.36 -0.62
N ARG A 187 2.27 -9.51 -0.41
CA ARG A 187 3.70 -9.68 -0.64
C ARG A 187 4.04 -9.55 -2.14
N ASP A 188 3.22 -10.12 -3.03
CA ASP A 188 3.43 -10.04 -4.47
C ASP A 188 3.28 -8.61 -4.99
N VAL A 189 2.22 -7.91 -4.58
CA VAL A 189 2.05 -6.47 -4.93
C VAL A 189 3.17 -5.62 -4.33
N ALA A 190 3.67 -5.95 -3.13
CA ALA A 190 4.81 -5.28 -2.54
C ALA A 190 6.12 -5.52 -3.31
N LYS A 191 6.32 -6.71 -3.91
CA LYS A 191 7.44 -7.01 -4.81
C LYS A 191 7.36 -6.18 -6.09
N ILE A 192 6.19 -6.11 -6.72
CA ILE A 192 5.98 -5.29 -7.94
C ILE A 192 6.29 -3.81 -7.66
N TYR A 193 5.77 -3.27 -6.56
CA TYR A 193 6.09 -1.91 -6.13
C TYR A 193 7.59 -1.70 -5.92
N ALA A 194 8.26 -2.66 -5.28
CA ALA A 194 9.69 -2.59 -5.04
C ALA A 194 10.50 -2.59 -6.34
N ASP A 195 10.16 -3.46 -7.29
CA ASP A 195 10.80 -3.48 -8.62
C ASP A 195 10.59 -2.16 -9.36
N ARG A 196 9.37 -1.64 -9.43
CA ARG A 196 9.11 -0.34 -10.08
C ARG A 196 9.86 0.81 -9.43
N LEU A 197 9.99 0.79 -8.10
CA LEU A 197 10.75 1.80 -7.38
C LEU A 197 12.25 1.74 -7.70
N LEU A 198 12.79 0.53 -7.88
CA LEU A 198 14.20 0.33 -8.24
C LEU A 198 14.46 0.62 -9.72
N ASP A 199 13.54 0.29 -10.61
CA ASP A 199 13.65 0.61 -12.05
C ASP A 199 13.68 2.14 -12.28
N ALA A 200 12.99 2.91 -11.44
CA ALA A 200 13.03 4.37 -11.48
C ALA A 200 14.38 4.98 -11.07
N LEU A 201 15.34 4.19 -10.57
CA LEU A 201 16.64 4.72 -10.11
C LEU A 201 17.39 5.47 -11.21
N GLU A 202 17.36 4.99 -12.45
CA GLU A 202 18.11 5.60 -13.55
C GLU A 202 17.64 7.03 -13.84
N GLY A 203 16.33 7.22 -14.02
CA GLY A 203 15.73 8.55 -14.21
C GLY A 203 15.93 9.45 -12.97
N LEU A 204 15.81 8.89 -11.77
CA LEU A 204 15.98 9.64 -10.53
C LEU A 204 17.42 10.11 -10.29
N VAL A 205 18.43 9.30 -10.63
CA VAL A 205 19.84 9.70 -10.54
C VAL A 205 20.13 10.81 -11.55
N GLY A 206 19.58 10.75 -12.76
CA GLY A 206 19.74 11.82 -13.76
C GLY A 206 19.08 13.14 -13.34
N ALA A 207 17.89 13.08 -12.75
CA ALA A 207 17.15 14.27 -12.33
C ALA A 207 17.66 14.90 -11.01
N VAL A 208 18.26 14.08 -10.13
CA VAL A 208 18.94 14.58 -8.94
C VAL A 208 20.33 15.04 -9.35
N ASP A 209 20.55 16.35 -9.43
CA ASP A 209 21.89 16.93 -9.56
C ASP A 209 22.77 16.50 -8.38
N VAL A 210 23.49 15.37 -8.54
CA VAL A 210 24.33 14.75 -7.51
C VAL A 210 25.51 15.66 -7.14
N SER A 211 25.82 16.67 -7.99
CA SER A 211 26.85 17.67 -7.71
C SER A 211 26.41 18.72 -6.67
N ARG A 212 25.11 18.86 -6.41
CA ARG A 212 24.61 19.78 -5.37
C ARG A 212 24.74 19.14 -4.00
N PRO A 213 25.48 19.78 -3.07
CA PRO A 213 25.68 19.20 -1.76
C PRO A 213 24.33 19.15 -1.00
N PRO A 214 24.13 18.13 -0.14
CA PRO A 214 22.87 17.91 0.55
C PRO A 214 22.42 19.13 1.37
N TRP A 215 21.11 19.31 1.56
CA TRP A 215 20.59 20.49 2.26
C TRP A 215 21.14 20.69 3.69
N TRP A 216 21.58 19.63 4.37
CA TRP A 216 22.20 19.71 5.71
C TRP A 216 23.63 20.25 5.72
N SER A 217 24.35 20.25 4.59
CA SER A 217 25.66 20.91 4.50
C SER A 217 25.55 22.43 4.38
N ARG A 218 24.35 22.96 4.12
CA ARG A 218 24.10 24.40 3.95
C ARG A 218 23.87 25.16 5.26
N ARG A 219 23.65 24.45 6.38
CA ARG A 219 23.38 25.06 7.70
C ARG A 219 24.64 25.34 8.53
N ARG A 220 25.83 25.25 7.92
CA ARG A 220 27.11 25.61 8.56
C ARG A 220 27.79 26.75 7.82
N ARG A 221 27.13 27.90 7.73
CA ARG A 221 27.75 29.21 7.48
C ARG A 221 27.00 30.26 8.28
#